data_AF-A0A940MQ06-F1
#
_entry.id   AF-A0A940MQ06-F1
#
_cell.length_a   1.000
_cell.length_b   1.000
_cell.length_c   1.000
_cell.angle_alpha   90.00
_cell.angle_beta   90.00
_cell.angle_gamma   90.00
#
_symmetry.space_group_name_H-M   'P 1'
#
loop_
_entity.id
_entity.type
_entity.pdbx_description
1 polymer ?
#
loop_
_entity_poly.entity_id
_entity_poly.type
_entity_poly.pdbx_seq_one_letter_code
_entity_poly.pdbx_strand_id
1 'polypeptide(L)'
;MTRYSELASVTKILLERELDAHRQSLDHSRRIAGELAQMDAMREAAQADAGAITARQILGADTLWQGWMVRKRAEILRRAALARAHEQETLARARLAFSRSQATEELVEKERKARIRKLALADADRIDELGQLRRALERDDC
;
A
#
# COMPACT_ATOMS: atom_id res chain seq x y z
N MET A 1 -28.85 -3.62 1.52
CA MET A 1 -27.40 -3.83 1.29
C MET A 1 -27.21 -4.48 -0.07
N THR A 2 -26.22 -4.05 -0.84
CA THR A 2 -25.89 -4.68 -2.13
C THR A 2 -24.90 -5.82 -1.88
N ARG A 3 -24.88 -6.85 -2.74
CA ARG A 3 -23.92 -7.96 -2.58
C ARG A 3 -22.47 -7.46 -2.61
N TYR A 4 -22.22 -6.38 -3.34
CA TYR A 4 -20.89 -5.78 -3.46
C TYR A 4 -20.54 -4.82 -2.31
N SER A 5 -21.49 -4.36 -1.49
CA SER A 5 -21.17 -3.41 -0.40
C SER A 5 -20.34 -4.06 0.72
N GLU A 6 -20.61 -5.33 1.03
CA GLU A 6 -19.80 -6.08 2.01
C GLU A 6 -18.39 -6.32 1.47
N LEU A 7 -18.28 -6.70 0.19
CA LEU A 7 -17.00 -6.90 -0.47
C LEU A 7 -16.17 -5.61 -0.55
N ALA A 8 -16.81 -4.47 -0.83
CA ALA A 8 -16.16 -3.16 -0.81
C ALA A 8 -15.65 -2.78 0.58
N SER A 9 -16.42 -3.08 1.63
CA SER A 9 -15.99 -2.87 3.01
C SER A 9 -14.74 -3.71 3.35
N VAL A 10 -14.77 -5.01 3.02
CA VAL A 10 -13.64 -5.92 3.30
C VAL A 10 -12.39 -5.51 2.52
N THR A 11 -12.52 -5.16 1.24
CA THR A 11 -11.37 -4.76 0.42
C THR A 11 -10.75 -3.43 0.87
N LYS A 12 -11.55 -2.50 1.41
CA LYS A 12 -11.05 -1.28 2.04
C LYS A 12 -10.23 -1.58 3.29
N ILE A 13 -10.71 -2.47 4.16
CA ILE A 13 -9.96 -2.92 5.35
C ILE A 13 -8.65 -3.61 4.93
N LEU A 14 -8.67 -4.43 3.89
CA LEU A 14 -7.47 -5.06 3.34
C LEU A 14 -6.48 -4.01 2.81
N LEU A 15 -6.96 -2.99 2.11
CA LEU A 15 -6.11 -1.89 1.64
C LEU A 15 -5.43 -1.17 2.82
N GLU A 16 -6.18 -0.81 3.86
CA GLU A 16 -5.64 -0.16 5.06
C GLU A 16 -4.54 -1.01 5.70
N ARG A 17 -4.79 -2.32 5.87
CA ARG A 17 -3.82 -3.27 6.41
C ARG A 17 -2.53 -3.34 5.57
N GLU A 18 -2.64 -3.44 4.25
CA GLU A 18 -1.46 -3.54 3.38
C GLU A 18 -0.68 -2.21 3.32
N LEU A 19 -1.35 -1.06 3.43
CA LEU A 19 -0.69 0.24 3.57
C LEU A 19 0.09 0.34 4.88
N ASP A 20 -0.48 -0.14 5.99
CA ASP A 20 0.22 -0.18 7.28
C ASP A 20 1.43 -1.10 7.25
N ALA A 21 1.31 -2.28 6.64
CA ALA A 21 2.43 -3.18 6.42
C ALA A 21 3.55 -2.51 5.60
N HIS A 22 3.19 -1.76 4.55
CA HIS A 22 4.16 -1.03 3.75
C HIS A 22 4.85 0.10 4.53
N ARG A 23 4.12 0.86 5.37
CA ARG A 23 4.70 1.88 6.26
C ARG A 23 5.71 1.27 7.24
N GLN A 24 5.37 0.15 7.85
CA GLN A 24 6.28 -0.58 8.74
C GLN A 24 7.54 -1.04 8.01
N SER A 25 7.41 -1.51 6.76
CA SER A 25 8.55 -1.89 5.93
C SER A 25 9.45 -0.69 5.60
N LEU A 26 8.89 0.48 5.31
CA LEU A 26 9.65 1.70 5.08
C LEU A 26 10.43 2.13 6.33
N ASP A 27 9.81 2.06 7.50
CA ASP A 27 10.48 2.40 8.76
C ASP A 27 11.61 1.41 9.08
N HIS A 28 11.43 0.13 8.77
CA HIS A 28 12.51 -0.86 8.88
C HIS A 28 13.68 -0.54 7.94
N SER A 29 13.40 -0.23 6.67
CA SER A 29 14.43 0.21 5.70
C SER A 29 15.18 1.45 6.18
N ARG A 30 14.47 2.45 6.74
CA ARG A 30 15.08 3.68 7.30
C ARG A 30 15.99 3.39 8.48
N ARG A 31 15.58 2.49 9.39
CA ARG A 31 16.43 2.08 10.54
C ARG A 31 17.74 1.48 10.07
N ILE A 32 17.69 0.55 9.11
CA ILE A 32 18.91 -0.08 8.57
C ILE A 32 19.79 0.94 7.83
N ALA A 33 19.19 1.87 7.08
CA ALA A 33 19.94 2.96 6.45
C ALA A 33 20.65 3.84 7.49
N GLY A 34 20.00 4.12 8.63
CA GLY A 34 20.60 4.82 9.77
C GLY A 34 21.77 4.05 10.39
N GLU A 35 21.64 2.73 10.58
CA GLU A 35 22.74 1.89 11.05
C GLU A 35 23.95 1.93 10.11
N LEU A 36 23.71 1.88 8.79
CA LEU A 36 24.78 1.97 7.79
C LEU A 36 25.48 3.32 7.84
N ALA A 37 24.72 4.42 7.91
CA ALA A 37 25.26 5.77 8.00
C ALA A 37 26.10 5.98 9.27
N GLN A 38 25.66 5.43 10.41
CA GLN A 38 26.46 5.45 11.64
C GLN A 38 27.78 4.69 11.47
N MET A 39 27.75 3.53 10.80
CA MET A 39 28.94 2.73 10.56
C MET A 39 29.94 3.45 9.64
N ASP A 40 29.45 4.10 8.60
CA ASP A 40 30.27 4.90 7.68
C ASP A 40 30.85 6.14 8.40
N ALA A 41 30.09 6.80 9.27
CA ALA A 41 30.59 7.90 10.09
C ALA A 41 31.67 7.46 11.09
N MET A 42 31.53 6.29 11.72
CA MET A 42 32.57 5.73 12.60
C MET A 42 33.88 5.46 11.83
N ARG A 43 33.77 5.01 10.58
CA ARG A 43 34.93 4.80 9.70
C ARG A 43 35.62 6.12 9.38
N GLU A 44 34.87 7.13 8.96
CA GLU A 44 35.42 8.44 8.63
C GLU A 44 36.11 9.09 9.83
N ALA A 45 35.48 9.03 11.01
CA ALA A 45 36.06 9.55 12.25
C ALA A 45 37.39 8.87 12.59
N ALA A 46 37.46 7.54 12.44
CA ALA A 46 38.67 6.79 12.69
C ALA A 46 39.78 7.02 11.65
N GLN A 47 39.43 7.40 10.41
CA GLN A 47 40.40 7.78 9.38
C GLN A 47 40.92 9.21 9.56
N ALA A 48 40.11 10.11 10.12
CA ALA A 48 40.51 11.49 10.40
C ALA A 48 41.50 11.62 11.58
N ASP A 49 41.54 10.64 12.48
CA ASP A 49 42.44 10.62 13.65
C ASP A 49 43.84 10.09 13.30
N ALA A 50 44.60 10.89 12.53
CA ALA A 50 45.91 10.50 11.98
C ALA A 50 46.96 10.13 13.04
N GLY A 51 46.88 10.67 14.26
CA GLY A 51 47.79 10.36 15.36
C GLY A 51 47.51 9.01 16.03
N ALA A 52 46.25 8.57 16.08
CA ALA A 52 45.90 7.27 16.62
C ALA A 52 46.16 6.13 15.64
N ILE A 53 46.13 6.38 14.32
CA ILE A 53 46.41 5.38 13.28
C ILE A 53 47.80 4.77 13.45
N THR A 54 48.82 5.58 13.70
CA THR A 54 50.20 5.11 13.87
C THR A 54 50.36 4.24 15.12
N ALA A 55 49.73 4.62 16.24
CA ALA A 55 49.76 3.82 17.47
C ALA A 55 48.97 2.50 17.35
N ARG A 56 47.82 2.50 16.64
CA ARG A 56 46.98 1.31 16.40
C ARG A 56 47.63 0.30 15.44
N GLN A 57 48.34 0.81 14.43
CA GLN A 57 49.08 -0.02 13.48
C GLN A 57 50.28 -0.71 14.14
N ILE A 58 51.00 -0.03 15.03
CA ILE A 58 52.12 -0.60 15.80
C ILE A 58 51.66 -1.75 16.71
N LEU A 59 50.43 -1.70 17.23
CA LEU A 59 49.86 -2.72 18.12
C LEU A 59 49.09 -3.85 17.40
N GLY A 60 48.94 -3.80 16.07
CA GLY A 60 48.16 -4.78 15.29
C GLY A 60 46.64 -4.72 15.49
N ALA A 61 46.16 -3.90 16.43
CA ALA A 61 44.74 -3.71 16.77
C ALA A 61 43.91 -3.15 15.61
N ASP A 62 44.54 -2.43 14.68
CA ASP A 62 43.90 -1.93 13.47
C ASP A 62 43.35 -3.07 12.59
N THR A 63 44.11 -4.16 12.39
CA THR A 63 43.68 -5.26 11.52
C THR A 63 42.41 -5.98 12.02
N LEU A 64 42.32 -6.19 13.33
CA LEU A 64 41.14 -6.79 13.97
C LEU A 64 39.91 -5.86 13.86
N TRP A 65 40.12 -4.56 14.10
CA TRP A 65 39.06 -3.56 13.99
C TRP A 65 38.55 -3.42 12.54
N GLN A 66 39.45 -3.35 11.55
CA GLN A 66 39.10 -3.32 10.13
C GLN A 66 38.35 -4.59 9.72
N GLY A 67 38.81 -5.77 10.16
CA GLY A 67 38.15 -7.04 9.87
C GLY A 67 36.76 -7.15 10.50
N TRP A 68 36.56 -6.61 11.71
CA TRP A 68 35.23 -6.48 12.32
C TRP A 68 34.33 -5.53 11.52
N MET A 69 34.84 -4.35 11.12
CA MET A 69 34.10 -3.37 10.32
C MET A 69 33.63 -3.93 8.98
N VAL A 70 34.50 -4.62 8.23
CA VAL A 70 34.12 -5.22 6.94
C VAL A 70 33.00 -6.24 7.11
N ARG A 71 33.09 -7.11 8.12
CA ARG A 71 32.06 -8.11 8.43
C ARG A 71 30.73 -7.44 8.81
N LYS A 72 30.77 -6.42 9.66
CA LYS A 72 29.56 -5.68 10.07
C LYS A 72 28.93 -4.92 8.91
N ARG A 73 29.72 -4.32 8.02
CA ARG A 73 29.20 -3.68 6.82
C ARG A 73 28.50 -4.67 5.90
N ALA A 74 29.11 -5.83 5.66
CA ALA A 74 28.51 -6.87 4.83
C ALA A 74 27.18 -7.37 5.43
N GLU A 75 27.12 -7.52 6.76
CA GLU A 75 25.90 -7.88 7.48
C GLU A 75 24.79 -6.82 7.31
N ILE A 76 25.12 -5.53 7.50
CA ILE A 76 24.16 -4.42 7.32
C ILE A 76 23.68 -4.34 5.88
N LEU A 77 24.57 -4.44 4.89
CA LEU A 77 24.22 -4.41 3.47
C LEU A 77 23.29 -5.56 3.08
N ARG A 78 23.54 -6.77 3.60
CA ARG A 78 22.64 -7.91 3.42
C ARG A 78 21.26 -7.61 4.00
N ARG A 79 21.19 -7.08 5.23
CA ARG A 79 19.91 -6.67 5.86
C ARG A 79 19.20 -5.58 5.04
N ALA A 80 19.94 -4.61 4.52
CA ALA A 80 19.40 -3.54 3.68
C ALA A 80 18.80 -4.09 2.37
N ALA A 81 19.47 -5.03 1.73
CA ALA A 81 18.96 -5.70 0.52
C ALA A 81 17.65 -6.45 0.80
N LEU A 82 17.58 -7.18 1.92
CA LEU A 82 16.36 -7.89 2.35
C LEU A 82 15.22 -6.91 2.66
N ALA A 83 15.51 -5.84 3.40
CA ALA A 83 14.51 -4.82 3.73
C ALA A 83 13.96 -4.15 2.47
N ARG A 84 14.81 -3.89 1.47
CA ARG A 84 14.39 -3.32 0.19
C ARG A 84 13.55 -4.29 -0.64
N ALA A 85 13.87 -5.58 -0.60
CA ALA A 85 13.02 -6.60 -1.23
C ALA A 85 11.62 -6.64 -0.57
N HIS A 86 11.55 -6.61 0.76
CA HIS A 86 10.29 -6.54 1.49
C HIS A 86 9.50 -5.23 1.22
N GLU A 87 10.18 -4.10 1.07
CA GLU A 87 9.57 -2.82 0.70
C GLU A 87 8.86 -2.93 -0.66
N GLN A 88 9.51 -3.55 -1.65
CA GLN A 88 8.91 -3.77 -2.97
C GLN A 88 7.74 -4.74 -2.92
N GLU A 89 7.86 -5.82 -2.15
CA GLU A 89 6.80 -6.81 -1.97
C GLU A 89 5.55 -6.20 -1.30
N THR A 90 5.73 -5.46 -0.20
CA THR A 90 4.63 -4.78 0.50
C THR A 90 3.98 -3.72 -0.37
N LEU A 91 4.76 -2.98 -1.16
CA LEU A 91 4.23 -2.01 -2.12
C LEU A 91 3.38 -2.69 -3.21
N ALA A 92 3.85 -3.82 -3.74
CA ALA A 92 3.10 -4.58 -4.75
C ALA A 92 1.77 -5.09 -4.18
N ARG A 93 1.76 -5.59 -2.94
CA ARG A 93 0.53 -6.00 -2.25
C ARG A 93 -0.43 -4.83 -1.99
N ALA A 94 0.07 -3.69 -1.53
CA ALA A 94 -0.73 -2.49 -1.34
C ALA A 94 -1.38 -2.00 -2.65
N ARG A 95 -0.64 -2.01 -3.76
CA ARG A 95 -1.16 -1.68 -5.10
C ARG A 95 -2.27 -2.64 -5.54
N LEU A 96 -2.10 -3.93 -5.27
CA LEU A 96 -3.12 -4.94 -5.59
C LEU A 96 -4.37 -4.78 -4.71
N ALA A 97 -4.21 -4.49 -3.42
CA ALA A 97 -5.34 -4.22 -2.54
C ALA A 97 -6.10 -2.95 -2.97
N PHE A 98 -5.37 -1.92 -3.40
CA PHE A 98 -5.95 -0.68 -3.93
C PHE A 98 -6.79 -0.94 -5.18
N SER A 99 -6.24 -1.65 -6.18
CA SER A 99 -6.98 -1.95 -7.40
C SER A 99 -8.23 -2.79 -7.13
N ARG A 100 -8.16 -3.72 -6.18
CA ARG A 100 -9.33 -4.49 -5.71
C ARG A 100 -10.38 -3.60 -5.05
N SER A 101 -9.98 -2.70 -4.16
CA SER A 101 -10.90 -1.73 -3.53
C SER A 101 -11.63 -0.90 -4.58
N GLN A 102 -10.89 -0.31 -5.53
CA GLN A 102 -11.48 0.47 -6.61
C GLN A 102 -12.44 -0.35 -7.48
N ALA A 103 -12.06 -1.56 -7.88
CA ALA A 103 -12.91 -2.43 -8.69
C ALA A 103 -14.23 -2.75 -7.97
N THR A 104 -14.20 -2.97 -6.65
CA THR A 104 -15.41 -3.26 -5.88
C THR A 104 -16.30 -2.03 -5.67
N GLU A 105 -15.72 -0.85 -5.49
CA GLU A 105 -16.46 0.41 -5.43
C GLU A 105 -17.17 0.69 -6.77
N GLU A 106 -16.50 0.46 -7.90
CA GLU A 106 -17.12 0.56 -9.21
C GLU A 106 -18.30 -0.40 -9.39
N LEU A 107 -18.19 -1.63 -8.88
CA LEU A 107 -19.29 -2.61 -8.95
C LEU A 107 -20.49 -2.16 -8.11
N VAL A 108 -20.26 -1.60 -6.92
CA VAL A 108 -21.32 -1.02 -6.08
C VAL A 108 -22.04 0.11 -6.82
N GLU A 109 -21.29 1.03 -7.44
CA GLU A 109 -21.86 2.14 -8.20
C GLU A 109 -22.62 1.69 -9.45
N LYS A 110 -22.10 0.69 -10.17
CA LYS A 110 -22.80 0.07 -11.32
C LYS A 110 -24.13 -0.56 -10.88
N GLU A 111 -24.14 -1.30 -9.78
CA GLU A 111 -25.38 -1.92 -9.27
C GLU A 111 -26.39 -0.86 -8.82
N ARG A 112 -25.91 0.18 -8.12
CA ARG A 112 -26.75 1.32 -7.69
C ARG A 112 -27.41 2.00 -8.89
N LYS A 113 -26.64 2.32 -9.93
CA LYS A 113 -27.15 2.94 -11.17
C LYS A 113 -28.13 2.03 -11.89
N ALA A 114 -27.85 0.74 -11.99
CA ALA A 114 -28.75 -0.24 -12.61
C ALA A 114 -30.09 -0.32 -11.85
N ARG A 115 -30.06 -0.29 -10.53
CA ARG A 115 -31.26 -0.30 -9.68
C ARG A 115 -32.11 0.95 -9.89
N ILE A 116 -31.48 2.12 -9.89
CA ILE A 116 -32.19 3.41 -10.14
C ILE A 116 -32.83 3.40 -11.52
N ARG A 117 -32.11 2.96 -12.56
CA ARG A 117 -32.66 2.84 -13.93
C ARG A 117 -33.85 1.90 -13.99
N LYS A 118 -33.78 0.76 -13.30
CA LYS A 118 -34.88 -0.21 -13.26
C LYS A 118 -36.13 0.38 -12.59
N LEU A 119 -35.96 1.12 -11.49
CA LEU A 119 -37.06 1.81 -10.82
C LEU A 119 -37.68 2.89 -11.72
N ALA A 120 -36.84 3.73 -12.34
CA ALA A 120 -37.32 4.77 -13.25
C ALA A 120 -38.07 4.21 -14.47
N LEU A 121 -37.62 3.08 -15.01
CA LEU A 121 -38.32 2.39 -16.10
C LEU A 121 -39.69 1.87 -15.64
N ALA A 122 -39.75 1.21 -14.47
CA ALA A 122 -41.00 0.71 -13.91
C ALA A 122 -42.01 1.83 -13.59
N ASP A 123 -41.51 2.98 -13.13
CA ASP A 123 -42.35 4.16 -12.89
C ASP A 123 -42.89 4.76 -14.20
N ALA A 124 -42.07 4.80 -15.27
CA ALA A 124 -42.49 5.23 -16.59
C ALA A 124 -43.57 4.31 -17.18
N ASP A 125 -43.36 2.98 -17.12
CA ASP A 125 -44.32 1.99 -17.59
C ASP A 125 -45.67 2.14 -16.86
N ARG A 126 -45.64 2.35 -15.53
CA ARG A 126 -46.85 2.58 -14.73
C ARG A 126 -47.58 3.86 -15.13
N ILE A 127 -46.87 4.94 -15.43
CA ILE A 127 -47.48 6.20 -15.88
C ILE A 127 -48.14 6.00 -17.25
N ASP A 128 -47.51 5.27 -18.15
CA ASP A 128 -48.06 4.96 -19.48
C ASP A 128 -49.32 4.10 -19.39
N GLU A 129 -49.34 3.08 -18.51
CA GLU A 129 -50.54 2.28 -18.23
C GLU A 129 -51.70 3.13 -17.71
N LEU A 130 -51.46 4.00 -16.73
CA LEU A 130 -52.47 4.92 -16.21
C LEU A 130 -52.98 5.88 -17.31
N GLY A 131 -52.10 6.35 -18.18
CA GLY A 131 -52.46 7.19 -19.32
C GLY A 131 -53.27 6.45 -20.39
N GLN A 132 -53.09 5.14 -20.55
CA GLN A 132 -53.94 4.32 -21.42
C GLN A 132 -55.33 4.11 -20.81
N LEU A 133 -55.42 3.82 -19.51
CA LEU A 133 -56.68 3.67 -18.79
C LEU A 133 -57.51 4.95 -18.84
N ARG A 134 -56.90 6.12 -18.61
CA ARG A 134 -57.61 7.41 -18.69
C ARG A 134 -58.23 7.63 -20.07
N ARG A 135 -57.47 7.34 -21.14
CA ARG A 135 -57.95 7.46 -22.52
C ARG A 135 -59.05 6.46 -22.87
N ALA A 136 -59.06 5.29 -22.24
CA ALA A 136 -60.14 4.32 -22.41
C ALA A 136 -61.44 4.82 -21.75
N LEU A 137 -61.35 5.33 -20.50
CA LEU A 137 -62.49 5.91 -19.79
C LEU A 137 -63.09 7.12 -20.54
N GLU A 138 -62.24 8.02 -21.06
CA GLU A 138 -62.69 9.17 -21.86
C GLU A 138 -63.43 8.77 -23.16
N ARG A 139 -63.22 7.55 -23.68
CA ARG A 139 -63.89 7.04 -24.89
C ARG A 139 -65.23 6.36 -24.60
N ASP A 140 -65.39 5.74 -23.43
CA ASP A 140 -66.63 5.07 -23.04
C ASP A 140 -67.71 6.06 -22.57
N ASP A 141 -67.33 7.29 -22.23
CA ASP A 141 -68.23 8.39 -21.84
C ASP A 141 -68.81 9.21 -23.04
N CYS A 142 -68.53 8.80 -24.30
CA CYS A 142 -69.07 9.40 -25.55
C CYS A 142 -70.02 8.43 -26.27
#